data_AF-U3PXP0-F1
#
_entry.id   AF-U3PXP0-F1
#
_cell.length_a   1.000
_cell.length_b   1.000
_cell.length_c   1.000
_cell.angle_alpha   90.00
_cell.angle_beta   90.00
_cell.angle_gamma   90.00
#
_symmetry.space_group_name_H-M   'P 1'
#
loop_
_entity.id
_entity.type
_entity.pdbx_description
1 polymer ?
#
loop_
_entity_poly.entity_id
_entity_poly.type
_entity_poly.pdbx_seq_one_letter_code
_entity_poly.pdbx_strand_id
1 'polypeptide(L)' 'MVLYPADKTNVKAAWGKVGAHAGEYGAEALERMFLSFPTTKTYFPHFDLSH' A
#
# COMPACT_ATOMS: atom_id res chain seq x y z
N MET A 1 -7.04 12.68 -17.87
CA MET A 1 -5.89 12.74 -16.94
C MET A 1 -4.95 11.59 -17.30
N VAL A 2 -3.69 11.87 -17.65
CA VAL A 2 -2.70 10.86 -18.04
C VAL A 2 -1.35 11.23 -17.42
N LEU A 3 -0.53 10.23 -17.09
CA LEU A 3 0.81 10.45 -16.58
C LEU A 3 1.75 10.89 -17.71
N TYR A 4 2.42 12.02 -17.50
CA TYR A 4 3.49 12.49 -18.38
C TYR A 4 4.73 11.61 -18.23
N PRO A 5 5.68 11.66 -19.20
CA PRO A 5 6.92 10.89 -19.11
C PRO A 5 7.69 11.13 -17.80
N ALA A 6 7.73 12.38 -17.31
CA ALA A 6 8.37 12.73 -16.05
C ALA A 6 7.71 12.03 -14.85
N ASP A 7 6.37 11.97 -14.79
CA ASP A 7 5.65 11.29 -13.71
C ASP A 7 6.01 9.79 -13.68
N LYS A 8 6.07 9.14 -14.85
CA LYS A 8 6.44 7.73 -14.97
C LYS A 8 7.87 7.49 -14.50
N THR A 9 8.80 8.39 -14.82
CA THR A 9 10.18 8.32 -14.35
C THR A 9 10.24 8.44 -12.83
N ASN A 10 9.50 9.39 -12.24
CA ASN A 10 9.47 9.60 -10.80
C ASN A 10 8.89 8.39 -10.05
N VAL A 11 7.77 7.84 -10.52
CA VAL A 11 7.15 6.65 -9.91
C VAL A 11 8.09 5.45 -9.98
N LYS A 12 8.75 5.22 -11.13
CA LYS A 12 9.74 4.13 -11.26
C LYS A 12 10.94 4.32 -10.34
N ALA A 13 11.45 5.54 -10.21
CA ALA A 13 12.57 5.83 -9.32
C ALA A 13 12.20 5.58 -7.84
N ALA A 14 11.03 6.04 -7.41
CA ALA A 14 10.53 5.81 -6.06
C ALA A 14 10.30 4.30 -5.79
N TRP A 15 9.65 3.59 -6.72
CA TRP A 15 9.42 2.16 -6.60
C TRP A 15 10.72 1.35 -6.58
N GLY A 16 11.73 1.78 -7.35
CA GLY A 16 13.06 1.19 -7.30
C GLY A 16 13.73 1.32 -5.93
N LYS A 17 13.40 2.35 -5.14
CA LYS A 17 13.88 2.50 -3.76
C LYS A 17 13.09 1.67 -2.74
N VAL A 18 11.81 1.40 -2.99
CA VAL A 18 11.02 0.44 -2.20
C VAL A 18 11.68 -0.95 -2.27
N GLY A 19 12.09 -1.38 -3.46
CA GLY A 19 12.93 -2.57 -3.64
C GLY A 19 12.33 -3.84 -3.00
N ALA A 20 13.15 -4.55 -2.23
CA ALA A 20 12.76 -5.80 -1.56
C ALA A 20 11.76 -5.60 -0.40
N HIS A 21 11.55 -4.36 0.07
CA HIS A 21 10.64 -4.05 1.18
C HIS A 21 9.17 -3.87 0.73
N ALA A 22 8.86 -4.07 -0.56
CA ALA A 22 7.51 -3.89 -1.07
C ALA A 22 6.45 -4.71 -0.31
N GLY A 23 6.78 -5.93 0.11
CA GLY A 23 5.89 -6.77 0.91
C GLY A 23 5.65 -6.23 2.32
N GLU A 24 6.72 -5.78 2.98
CA GLU A 24 6.68 -5.17 4.32
C GLU A 24 5.85 -3.88 4.33
N TYR A 25 6.12 -2.96 3.39
CA TYR A 25 5.37 -1.71 3.28
C TYR A 25 3.91 -1.94 2.83
N GLY A 26 3.65 -3.00 2.08
CA GLY A 26 2.29 -3.41 1.72
C GLY A 26 1.49 -3.85 2.94
N ALA A 27 2.08 -4.67 3.81
CA ALA A 27 1.46 -5.07 5.08
C ALA A 27 1.21 -3.86 5.99
N GLU A 28 2.20 -2.98 6.13
CA GLU A 28 2.08 -1.74 6.92
C GLU A 28 0.97 -0.82 6.39
N ALA A 29 0.82 -0.69 5.07
CA ALA A 29 -0.24 0.10 4.46
C ALA A 29 -1.64 -0.48 4.77
N LEU A 30 -1.80 -1.81 4.75
CA LEU A 30 -3.05 -2.47 5.11
C LEU A 30 -3.37 -2.29 6.60
N GLU A 31 -2.38 -2.46 7.48
CA GLU A 31 -2.55 -2.22 8.92
C GLU A 31 -3.02 -0.78 9.19
N ARG A 32 -2.32 0.21 8.62
CA ARG A 32 -2.70 1.63 8.73
C ARG A 32 -4.11 1.88 8.19
N MET A 33 -4.51 1.21 7.11
CA MET A 33 -5.86 1.31 6.54
C MET A 33 -6.91 0.76 7.51
N PHE A 34 -6.70 -0.42 8.09
CA PHE A 34 -7.65 -1.03 9.02
C PHE A 34 -7.82 -0.24 10.31
N LEU A 35 -6.76 0.41 10.80
CA LEU A 35 -6.78 1.25 11.99
C LEU A 35 -7.42 2.62 11.71
N SER A 36 -7.01 3.28 10.63
CA SER A 36 -7.47 4.65 10.31
C SER A 36 -8.87 4.66 9.71
N PHE A 37 -9.26 3.59 9.00
CA PHE A 37 -10.53 3.46 8.32
C PHE A 37 -11.19 2.11 8.66
N PRO A 38 -11.76 1.95 9.87
CA PRO A 38 -12.21 0.65 10.36
C PRO A 38 -13.27 -0.05 9.50
N THR A 39 -14.07 0.69 8.73
CA THR A 39 -15.09 0.15 7.81
C THR A 39 -14.48 -0.70 6.70
N THR A 40 -13.21 -0.50 6.35
CA THR A 40 -12.50 -1.31 5.36
C THR A 40 -12.32 -2.76 5.79
N LYS A 41 -12.35 -3.06 7.10
CA LYS A 41 -12.29 -4.43 7.62
C LYS A 41 -13.47 -5.29 7.20
N THR A 42 -14.59 -4.69 6.79
CA THR A 42 -15.79 -5.42 6.33
C THR A 42 -15.54 -6.24 5.06
N TYR A 43 -14.52 -5.90 4.26
CA TYR A 43 -14.10 -6.67 3.09
C TYR A 43 -13.22 -7.88 3.43
N PHE A 44 -12.71 -7.97 4.66
CA PHE A 44 -11.76 -9.00 5.11
C PHE A 44 -12.28 -9.77 6.34
N PRO A 45 -13.52 -10.29 6.35
CA PRO A 45 -14.10 -10.94 7.53
C PRO A 45 -13.44 -12.29 7.88
N HIS A 46 -12.64 -12.83 6.95
CA HIS A 46 -11.98 -14.14 7.07
C HIS A 46 -10.50 -14.04 7.43
N PHE A 47 -9.97 -12.82 7.59
CA PHE A 47 -8.60 -12.60 8.03
C PHE A 47 -8.59 -12.44 9.54
N ASP A 48 -7.58 -13.01 10.19
CA ASP A 48 -7.24 -12.61 11.55
C ASP A 48 -6.52 -11.26 11.49
N LEU A 49 -7.18 -10.22 11.99
CA LEU A 49 -6.67 -8.85 12.06
C LEU A 49 -6.45 -8.42 13.52
N SER A 50 -6.42 -9.39 14.44
CA SER A 50 -5.99 -9.13 15.82
C SER A 50 -4.47 -9.04 15.89
N HIS A 51 -3.97 -8.14 16.73
CA HIS A 51 -2.55 -7.99 17.07
C HIS A 51 -2.32 -8.54 18.48
#